data_AF-A0A7C4FR88-F1
#
_entry.id   AF-A0A7C4FR88-F1
#
_cell.length_a   1.000
_cell.length_b   1.000
_cell.length_c   1.000
_cell.angle_alpha   90.00
_cell.angle_beta   90.00
_cell.angle_gamma   90.00
#
_symmetry.space_group_name_H-M   'P 1'
#
loop_
_entity.id
_entity.type
_entity.pdbx_description
1 polymer ?
#
loop_
_entity_poly.entity_id
_entity_poly.type
_entity_poly.pdbx_seq_one_letter_code
_entity_poly.pdbx_strand_id
1 'polypeptide(L)'
;MAEAEGQRLTERMQKLLDELGVPLTVVWVPQSQNMKHGEIDQTSQTIFIYDVDPEEAWKTLIHEILELKLQDYTRVYRTIINGLIEVLEKTAYAQKEEFLNFCVTLIEKAKRQL
;
A
#
# COMPACT_ATOMS: atom_id res chain seq x y z
N MET A 1 -31.59 13.02 17.91
CA MET A 1 -31.37 13.97 16.80
C MET A 1 -29.97 13.80 16.21
N ALA A 2 -28.91 13.80 17.03
CA ALA A 2 -27.53 13.59 16.55
C ALA A 2 -27.29 12.26 15.79
N GLU A 3 -27.86 11.14 16.26
CA GLU A 3 -27.73 9.84 15.58
C GLU A 3 -28.35 9.81 14.17
N ALA A 4 -29.51 10.46 14.00
CA ALA A 4 -30.19 10.53 12.70
C ALA A 4 -29.46 11.41 11.68
N GLU A 5 -28.74 12.42 12.15
CA GLU A 5 -27.91 13.29 11.32
C GLU A 5 -26.62 12.60 10.87
N GLY A 6 -25.98 11.85 11.77
CA GLY A 6 -24.81 11.04 11.43
C GLY A 6 -25.11 9.88 10.49
N GLN A 7 -26.28 9.26 10.63
CA GLN A 7 -26.72 8.23 9.68
C GLN A 7 -26.92 8.80 8.27
N ARG A 8 -27.56 9.96 8.14
CA ARG A 8 -27.72 10.66 6.84
C ARG A 8 -26.39 11.05 6.21
N LEU A 9 -25.42 11.48 7.02
CA LEU A 9 -24.09 11.82 6.51
C LEU A 9 -23.40 10.57 5.95
N THR A 10 -23.41 9.47 6.71
CA THR A 10 -22.82 8.19 6.30
C THR A 10 -23.47 7.66 5.02
N GLU A 11 -24.81 7.74 4.90
CA GLU A 11 -25.53 7.34 3.69
C GLU A 11 -25.12 8.17 2.46
N ARG A 12 -24.93 9.48 2.62
CA ARG A 12 -24.45 10.35 1.53
C ARG A 12 -23.03 9.99 1.12
N MET A 13 -22.17 9.70 2.08
CA MET A 13 -20.79 9.28 1.83
C MET A 13 -20.75 7.92 1.11
N GLN A 14 -21.58 6.97 1.54
CA GLN A 14 -21.68 5.65 0.90
C GLN A 14 -22.17 5.79 -0.54
N LYS A 15 -23.18 6.62 -0.79
CA LYS A 15 -23.67 6.88 -2.13
C LYS A 15 -22.58 7.44 -3.05
N LEU A 16 -21.71 8.31 -2.54
CA LEU A 16 -20.56 8.80 -3.30
C LEU A 16 -19.58 7.66 -3.65
N LEU A 17 -19.28 6.77 -2.70
CA LEU A 17 -18.43 5.61 -2.95
C LEU A 17 -19.02 4.70 -4.05
N ASP A 18 -20.33 4.45 -3.98
CA ASP A 18 -21.05 3.64 -4.95
C ASP A 18 -21.01 4.27 -6.36
N GLU A 19 -21.23 5.59 -6.47
CA GLU A 19 -21.14 6.34 -7.74
C GLU A 19 -19.73 6.34 -8.32
N LEU A 20 -18.69 6.31 -7.46
CA LEU A 20 -17.29 6.22 -7.86
C LEU A 20 -16.82 4.78 -8.11
N GLY A 21 -17.67 3.78 -7.89
CA GLY A 21 -17.36 2.37 -8.02
C GLY A 21 -16.29 1.88 -7.04
N VAL A 22 -16.18 2.51 -5.86
CA VAL A 22 -15.24 2.12 -4.80
C VAL A 22 -15.91 1.02 -3.96
N PRO A 23 -15.40 -0.23 -3.96
CA PRO A 23 -16.03 -1.36 -3.29
C PRO A 23 -15.71 -1.37 -1.78
N LEU A 24 -15.95 -0.25 -1.10
CA LEU A 24 -15.72 -0.08 0.33
C LEU A 24 -16.98 0.44 1.01
N THR A 25 -17.12 0.11 2.29
CA THR A 25 -18.14 0.68 3.17
C THR A 25 -17.56 1.92 3.85
N VAL A 26 -18.38 2.92 4.17
CA VAL A 26 -17.97 4.06 5.01
C VAL A 26 -18.76 4.08 6.31
N VAL A 27 -18.07 4.40 7.40
CA VAL A 27 -18.68 4.58 8.72
C VAL A 27 -18.13 5.85 9.36
N TRP A 28 -19.03 6.75 9.74
CA TRP A 28 -18.68 7.95 10.48
C TRP A 28 -18.80 7.71 12.00
N VAL A 29 -17.67 7.78 12.71
CA VAL A 29 -17.56 7.55 14.15
C VAL A 29 -16.87 8.75 14.80
N PRO A 30 -17.56 9.88 15.01
CA PRO A 30 -16.94 11.10 15.50
C PRO A 30 -16.29 10.90 16.88
N GLN A 31 -14.96 11.05 16.95
CA GLN A 31 -14.15 10.85 18.15
C GLN A 31 -13.14 11.99 18.34
N SER A 32 -13.36 12.83 19.35
CA SER A 32 -12.53 14.01 19.62
C SER A 32 -11.12 13.72 20.14
N GLN A 33 -10.82 12.47 20.52
CA GLN A 33 -9.54 12.07 21.10
C GLN A 33 -8.66 11.24 20.17
N ASN A 34 -9.13 10.94 18.95
CA ASN A 34 -8.30 10.22 17.98
C ASN A 34 -7.27 11.16 17.36
N MET A 35 -6.00 10.74 17.33
CA MET A 35 -4.95 11.42 16.56
C MET A 35 -5.13 11.24 15.03
N LYS A 36 -6.02 10.33 14.61
CA LYS A 36 -6.30 10.04 13.20
C LYS A 36 -7.63 10.68 12.78
N HIS A 37 -7.63 11.29 11.61
CA HIS A 37 -8.84 11.84 10.97
C HIS A 37 -9.70 10.73 10.34
N GLY A 38 -9.05 9.75 9.72
CA GLY A 38 -9.70 8.56 9.18
C GLY A 38 -8.70 7.42 9.01
N GLU A 39 -9.22 6.24 8.68
CA GLU A 39 -8.41 5.10 8.25
C GLU A 39 -9.22 4.11 7.42
N ILE A 40 -8.51 3.30 6.63
CA ILE A 40 -9.10 2.23 5.83
C ILE A 40 -8.69 0.90 6.45
N ASP A 41 -9.66 0.17 7.00
CA ASP A 41 -9.45 -1.21 7.40
C ASP A 41 -9.59 -2.11 6.16
N GLN A 42 -8.45 -2.63 5.71
CA GLN A 42 -8.38 -3.54 4.57
C GLN A 42 -9.07 -4.89 4.85
N THR A 43 -9.21 -5.29 6.11
CA THR A 43 -9.83 -6.56 6.51
C THR A 43 -11.34 -6.50 6.39
N SER A 44 -11.94 -5.43 6.93
CA SER A 44 -13.39 -5.19 6.86
C SER A 44 -13.83 -4.41 5.63
N GLN A 45 -12.90 -3.99 4.76
CA GLN A 45 -13.18 -3.16 3.59
C GLN A 45 -13.99 -1.90 3.95
N THR A 46 -13.62 -1.27 5.05
CA THR A 46 -14.36 -0.15 5.63
C THR A 46 -13.47 1.07 5.84
N ILE A 47 -13.95 2.23 5.42
CA ILE A 47 -13.38 3.54 5.68
C ILE A 47 -14.02 4.06 6.96
N PHE A 48 -13.22 4.24 8.00
CA PHE A 48 -13.62 4.88 9.24
C PHE A 48 -13.24 6.35 9.21
N ILE A 49 -14.17 7.23 9.56
CA ILE A 49 -13.94 8.67 9.67
C ILE A 49 -14.22 9.10 11.09
N TYR A 50 -13.26 9.76 11.71
CA TYR A 50 -13.28 10.13 13.13
C TYR A 50 -13.52 11.61 13.40
N ASP A 51 -13.48 12.44 12.36
CA ASP A 51 -13.71 13.88 12.47
C ASP A 51 -15.09 14.19 13.07
N VAL A 52 -15.13 15.07 14.08
CA VAL A 52 -16.39 15.47 14.72
C VAL A 52 -17.17 16.45 13.84
N ASP A 53 -16.47 17.27 13.08
CA ASP A 53 -17.09 18.23 12.16
C ASP A 53 -17.44 17.55 10.82
N PRO A 54 -18.69 17.66 10.34
CA PRO A 54 -19.12 17.04 9.09
C PRO A 54 -18.33 17.48 7.84
N GLU A 55 -17.89 18.74 7.77
CA GLU A 55 -17.14 19.24 6.61
C GLU A 55 -15.72 18.69 6.61
N GLU A 56 -15.08 18.61 7.78
CA GLU A 56 -13.80 17.90 7.93
C GLU A 56 -13.92 16.40 7.63
N ALA A 57 -15.02 15.76 8.05
CA ALA A 57 -15.28 14.35 7.74
C ALA A 57 -15.38 14.10 6.21
N TRP A 58 -15.98 15.01 5.46
CA TRP A 58 -16.00 14.96 3.99
C TRP A 58 -14.61 15.10 3.38
N LYS A 59 -13.79 16.03 3.89
CA LYS A 59 -12.42 16.19 3.42
C LYS A 59 -11.65 14.90 3.63
N THR A 60 -11.73 14.33 4.83
CA THR A 60 -11.08 13.06 5.16
C THR A 60 -11.51 11.95 4.21
N LEU A 61 -12.81 11.78 3.95
CA LEU A 61 -13.27 10.79 2.96
C LEU A 61 -12.62 10.98 1.58
N ILE A 62 -12.59 12.22 1.09
CA ILE A 62 -12.00 12.53 -0.22
C ILE A 62 -10.50 12.20 -0.22
N HIS A 63 -9.78 12.54 0.85
CA HIS A 63 -8.37 12.20 1.02
C HIS A 63 -8.14 10.68 0.95
N GLU A 64 -8.93 9.90 1.69
CA GLU A 64 -8.83 8.42 1.70
C GLU A 64 -9.13 7.81 0.32
N ILE A 65 -10.15 8.31 -0.39
CA ILE A 65 -10.48 7.85 -1.76
C ILE A 65 -9.33 8.15 -2.73
N LEU A 66 -8.75 9.36 -2.65
CA LEU A 66 -7.63 9.74 -3.50
C LEU A 66 -6.38 8.92 -3.18
N GLU A 67 -6.11 8.66 -1.90
CA GLU A 67 -4.99 7.83 -1.48
C GLU A 67 -5.12 6.40 -2.00
N LEU A 68 -6.31 5.79 -1.91
CA LEU A 68 -6.58 4.47 -2.50
C LEU A 68 -6.27 4.44 -4.00
N LYS A 69 -6.79 5.41 -4.75
CA LYS A 69 -6.54 5.47 -6.20
C LYS A 69 -5.05 5.71 -6.50
N LEU A 70 -4.35 6.51 -5.69
CA LEU A 70 -2.91 6.75 -5.82
C LEU A 70 -2.07 5.52 -5.45
N GLN A 71 -2.51 4.69 -4.52
CA GLN A 71 -1.83 3.44 -4.18
C GLN A 71 -1.70 2.52 -5.40
N ASP A 72 -2.73 2.45 -6.26
CA ASP A 72 -2.66 1.67 -7.50
C ASP A 72 -1.57 2.20 -8.46
N TYR A 73 -1.43 3.52 -8.58
CA TYR A 73 -0.37 4.11 -9.41
C TYR A 73 1.02 3.92 -8.80
N THR A 74 1.15 4.02 -7.48
CA THR A 74 2.44 3.86 -6.81
C THR A 74 2.90 2.40 -6.74
N ARG A 75 1.96 1.44 -6.82
CA ARG A 75 2.25 0.01 -6.88
C ARG A 75 3.13 -0.36 -8.07
N VAL A 76 2.93 0.28 -9.23
CA VAL A 76 3.73 0.03 -10.43
C VAL A 76 5.22 0.28 -10.19
N TYR A 77 5.55 1.39 -9.51
CA TYR A 77 6.95 1.69 -9.17
C TYR A 77 7.55 0.61 -8.26
N ARG A 78 6.79 0.18 -7.24
CA ARG A 78 7.25 -0.84 -6.31
C ARG A 78 7.49 -2.18 -7.02
N THR A 79 6.61 -2.56 -7.95
CA THR A 79 6.78 -3.78 -8.77
C THR A 79 8.01 -3.70 -9.66
N ILE A 80 8.23 -2.57 -10.36
CA ILE A 80 9.40 -2.40 -11.26
C ILE A 80 10.70 -2.43 -10.46
N ILE A 81 10.78 -1.67 -9.37
CA ILE A 81 12.00 -1.61 -8.53
C ILE A 81 12.34 -3.00 -7.98
N ASN A 82 11.36 -3.74 -7.47
CA ASN A 82 11.59 -5.09 -6.96
C ASN A 82 12.06 -6.04 -8.06
N GLY A 83 11.51 -5.94 -9.27
CA GLY A 83 11.99 -6.71 -10.42
C GLY A 83 13.43 -6.38 -10.80
N LEU A 84 13.82 -5.11 -10.77
CA LEU A 84 15.21 -4.69 -11.02
C LEU A 84 16.16 -5.26 -9.97
N ILE A 85 15.79 -5.21 -8.69
CA ILE A 85 16.56 -5.81 -7.60
C ILE A 85 16.77 -7.30 -7.85
N GLU A 86 15.71 -8.04 -8.16
CA GLU A 86 15.78 -9.49 -8.41
C GLU A 86 16.72 -9.84 -9.58
N VAL A 87 16.67 -9.07 -10.67
CA VAL A 87 17.56 -9.27 -11.82
C VAL A 87 19.02 -8.99 -11.46
N LEU A 88 19.28 -7.92 -10.71
CA LEU A 88 20.64 -7.58 -10.26
C LEU A 88 21.20 -8.65 -9.33
N GLU A 89 20.41 -9.14 -8.37
CA GLU A 89 20.82 -10.20 -7.46
C GLU A 89 21.16 -11.50 -8.20
N LYS A 90 20.31 -11.94 -9.12
CA LYS A 90 20.56 -13.13 -9.94
C LYS A 90 21.82 -12.98 -10.79
N THR A 91 22.02 -11.82 -11.40
CA THR A 91 23.18 -11.55 -12.26
C THR A 91 24.47 -11.53 -11.44
N ALA A 92 24.48 -10.83 -10.32
CA ALA A 92 25.64 -10.76 -9.42
C ALA A 92 26.00 -12.14 -8.86
N TYR A 93 24.99 -12.92 -8.48
CA TYR A 93 25.21 -14.29 -8.00
C TYR A 93 25.82 -15.18 -9.09
N ALA A 94 25.29 -15.14 -10.32
CA ALA A 94 25.81 -15.94 -11.44
C ALA A 94 27.27 -15.59 -11.76
N GLN A 95 27.61 -14.31 -11.83
CA GLN A 95 28.99 -13.86 -12.07
C GLN A 95 29.95 -14.28 -10.95
N LYS A 96 29.48 -14.22 -9.69
CA LYS A 96 30.25 -14.68 -8.54
C LYS A 96 30.54 -16.20 -8.64
N GLU A 97 29.56 -17.01 -8.97
CA GLU A 97 29.75 -18.47 -9.12
C GLU A 97 30.67 -18.81 -10.30
N GLU A 98 30.54 -18.12 -11.44
CA GLU A 98 31.45 -18.28 -12.58
C GLU A 98 32.91 -17.98 -12.19
N PHE A 99 33.13 -16.87 -11.49
CA PHE A 99 34.45 -16.47 -11.01
C PHE A 99 35.02 -17.49 -10.00
N LEU A 100 34.21 -17.99 -9.07
CA LEU A 100 34.64 -19.01 -8.12
C LEU A 100 35.05 -20.30 -8.82
N ASN A 101 34.26 -20.77 -9.79
CA ASN A 101 34.58 -21.97 -10.57
C ASN A 101 35.89 -21.81 -11.37
N PHE A 102 36.11 -20.62 -11.94
CA PHE A 102 37.37 -20.28 -12.59
C PHE A 102 38.55 -20.35 -11.62
N CYS A 103 38.45 -19.73 -10.44
CA CYS A 103 39.49 -19.77 -9.42
C CYS A 103 39.79 -21.20 -8.95
N VAL A 104 38.77 -22.02 -8.72
CA VAL A 104 38.94 -23.44 -8.36
C VAL A 104 39.76 -24.16 -9.42
N THR A 105 39.39 -24.00 -10.70
CA THR A 105 40.09 -24.62 -11.83
C THR A 105 41.56 -24.19 -11.89
N LEU A 106 41.85 -22.90 -11.66
CA LEU A 106 43.22 -22.39 -11.63
C LEU A 106 44.04 -23.00 -10.50
N ILE A 107 43.48 -23.03 -9.28
CA ILE A 107 44.15 -23.56 -8.10
C ILE A 107 44.42 -25.06 -8.25
N GLU A 108 43.46 -25.82 -8.80
CA GLU A 108 43.65 -27.24 -9.08
C GLU A 108 44.77 -27.50 -10.09
N LYS A 109 44.87 -26.69 -11.14
CA LYS A 109 45.98 -26.77 -12.10
C LYS A 109 47.32 -26.48 -11.44
N ALA A 110 47.40 -25.43 -10.62
CA ALA A 110 48.63 -25.07 -9.90
C ALA A 110 49.06 -26.18 -8.93
N LYS A 111 48.10 -26.80 -8.21
CA LYS A 111 48.37 -27.94 -7.31
C LYS A 111 49.01 -29.13 -8.02
N ARG A 112 48.67 -29.41 -9.29
CA ARG A 112 49.24 -30.53 -10.05
C ARG A 112 50.69 -30.31 -10.51
N GLN A 113 51.19 -29.09 -10.41
CA GLN A 113 52.56 -28.73 -10.83
C GLN A 113 53.54 -28.63 -9.65
N LEU A 114 53.03 -28.82 -8.41
CA LEU A 114 53.79 -28.96 -7.17
C LEU A 114 53.97 -30.44 -6.84
#